data_AF-A0AAD4BRY0-F1
#
_entry.id   AF-A0AAD4BRY0-F1
#
_cell.length_a   1.000
_cell.length_b   1.000
_cell.length_c   1.000
_cell.angle_alpha   90.00
_cell.angle_beta   90.00
_cell.angle_gamma   90.00
#
_symmetry.space_group_name_H-M   'P 1'
#
loop_
_entity.id
_entity.type
_entity.pdbx_description
1 polymer ?
#
loop_
_entity_poly.entity_id
_entity_poly.type
_entity_poly.pdbx_seq_one_letter_code
_entity_poly.pdbx_strand_id
1 'polypeptide(L)'
;MHDPTTPNRQGGDIGALYRSAIFTHSPEQARIATRVTEEVQAKHFAPKGKKIVTEIAEAGAWYDAEDKHQLYLIKNSGGYLCSTHRLHW
;
A
#
# COMPACT_ATOMS: atom_id res chain seq x y z
N MET A 1 3.09 -3.40 5.20
CA MET A 1 4.12 -2.43 4.79
C MET A 1 4.67 -2.89 3.45
N HIS A 2 5.01 -2.00 2.52
CA HIS A 2 5.27 -2.33 1.10
C HIS A 2 6.19 -1.29 0.42
N ASP A 3 6.60 -1.50 -0.83
CA ASP A 3 7.26 -0.46 -1.65
C ASP A 3 6.19 0.42 -2.35
N PRO A 4 6.06 1.71 -1.99
CA PRO A 4 5.04 2.60 -2.55
C PRO A 4 5.47 3.29 -3.85
N THR A 5 6.59 2.88 -4.45
CA THR A 5 7.18 3.54 -5.64
C THR A 5 6.94 2.78 -6.94
N THR A 6 6.37 1.58 -6.88
CA THR A 6 6.11 0.73 -8.04
C THR A 6 4.65 0.85 -8.49
N PRO A 7 4.37 1.38 -9.70
CA PRO A 7 3.00 1.49 -10.20
C PRO A 7 2.44 0.10 -10.52
N ASN A 8 1.21 -0.19 -10.05
CA ASN A 8 0.46 -1.42 -10.34
C ASN A 8 1.28 -2.71 -10.13
N ARG A 9 2.11 -2.75 -9.07
CA ARG A 9 3.00 -3.85 -8.78
C ARG A 9 3.43 -3.83 -7.31
N GLN A 10 3.59 -5.01 -6.73
CA GLN A 10 4.27 -5.19 -5.45
C GLN A 10 5.21 -6.41 -5.51
N GLY A 11 6.52 -6.18 -5.54
CA GLY A 11 7.51 -7.26 -5.65
C GLY A 11 7.29 -8.13 -6.90
N GLY A 12 6.96 -9.41 -6.71
CA GLY A 12 6.65 -10.35 -7.80
C GLY A 12 5.23 -10.24 -8.35
N ASP A 13 4.32 -9.60 -7.62
CA ASP A 13 2.90 -9.52 -7.95
C ASP A 13 2.65 -8.30 -8.86
N ILE A 14 2.10 -8.53 -10.06
CA ILE A 14 1.97 -7.52 -11.12
C ILE A 14 0.51 -7.39 -11.55
N GLY A 15 0.02 -6.16 -11.61
CA GLY A 15 -1.34 -5.83 -12.02
C GLY A 15 -1.96 -4.73 -11.16
N ALA A 16 -3.03 -4.10 -11.66
CA ALA A 16 -3.72 -3.01 -10.97
C ALA A 16 -4.33 -3.40 -9.60
N LEU A 17 -4.54 -4.71 -9.38
CA LEU A 17 -4.97 -5.28 -8.10
C LEU A 17 -3.90 -5.14 -7.00
N TYR A 18 -2.63 -4.89 -7.36
CA TYR A 18 -1.50 -4.78 -6.44
C TYR A 18 -0.96 -3.35 -6.33
N ARG A 19 -1.76 -2.34 -6.70
CA ARG A 19 -1.36 -0.93 -6.62
C ARG A 19 -1.30 -0.42 -5.17
N SER A 20 -0.45 0.58 -4.95
CA SER A 20 -0.43 1.32 -3.68
C SER A 20 -1.59 2.33 -3.66
N ALA A 21 -2.47 2.24 -2.66
CA ALA A 21 -3.59 3.16 -2.49
C ALA A 21 -3.92 3.38 -1.00
N ILE A 22 -4.47 4.55 -0.70
CA ILE A 22 -5.10 4.93 0.57
C ILE A 22 -6.53 5.36 0.26
N PHE A 23 -7.51 4.66 0.83
CA PHE A 23 -8.92 5.01 0.72
C PHE A 23 -9.37 5.75 1.99
N THR A 24 -9.88 6.96 1.85
CA THR A 24 -10.21 7.84 2.97
C THR A 24 -11.72 7.91 3.22
N HIS A 25 -12.11 7.93 4.48
CA HIS A 25 -13.51 8.05 4.92
C HIS A 25 -13.90 9.47 5.34
N SER A 26 -12.97 10.42 5.28
CA SER A 26 -13.24 11.81 5.61
C SER A 26 -12.24 12.77 4.94
N PRO A 27 -12.60 14.06 4.79
CA PRO A 27 -11.67 15.08 4.32
C PRO A 27 -10.42 15.21 5.20
N GLU A 28 -10.56 15.00 6.51
CA GLU A 28 -9.42 15.08 7.42
C GLU A 28 -8.44 13.90 7.20
N GLN A 29 -8.95 12.69 6.94
CA GLN A 29 -8.08 11.58 6.55
C GLN A 29 -7.36 11.85 5.24
N ALA A 30 -8.04 12.42 4.24
CA ALA A 30 -7.41 12.79 2.97
C ALA A 30 -6.27 13.81 3.18
N ARG A 31 -6.53 14.87 3.97
CA ARG A 31 -5.53 15.88 4.33
C ARG A 31 -4.31 15.29 5.03
N ILE A 32 -4.54 14.39 6.00
CA ILE A 32 -3.45 13.71 6.73
C ILE A 32 -2.68 12.80 5.78
N ALA A 33 -3.36 12.00 4.95
CA ALA A 33 -2.72 11.08 4.00
C ALA A 33 -1.82 11.83 3.02
N THR A 34 -2.28 12.96 2.47
CA THR A 34 -1.48 13.81 1.58
C THR A 34 -0.26 14.35 2.30
N ARG A 35 -0.45 14.99 3.47
CA ARG A 35 0.66 15.56 4.25
C ARG A 35 1.72 14.52 4.61
N VAL A 36 1.30 13.36 5.13
CA VAL A 36 2.23 12.29 5.51
C VAL A 36 2.94 11.72 4.28
N THR A 37 2.25 11.58 3.15
CA THR A 37 2.87 11.13 1.89
C THR A 37 3.97 12.10 1.45
N GLU A 38 3.74 13.41 1.53
CA GLU A 38 4.74 14.44 1.22
C GLU A 38 5.93 14.41 2.20
N GLU A 39 5.67 14.31 3.51
CA GLU A 39 6.71 14.20 4.54
C GLU A 39 7.60 12.96 4.31
N VAL A 40 6.99 11.80 4.04
CA VAL A 40 7.70 10.54 3.77
C VAL A 40 8.44 10.59 2.44
N GLN A 41 7.82 11.18 1.40
CA GLN A 41 8.47 11.42 0.10
C GLN A 41 9.77 12.22 0.30
N ALA A 42 9.69 13.37 0.98
CA ALA A 42 10.82 14.25 1.22
C ALA A 42 11.91 13.55 2.04
N LYS A 43 11.53 12.83 3.09
CA LYS A 43 12.48 12.22 4.04
C LYS A 43 13.16 10.96 3.51
N HIS A 44 12.43 10.09 2.81
CA HIS A 44 12.91 8.72 2.55
C HIS A 44 13.09 8.37 1.07
N PHE A 45 12.42 9.06 0.13
CA PHE A 45 12.41 8.69 -1.29
C PHE A 45 13.05 9.71 -2.22
N ALA A 46 12.80 11.00 -2.00
CA ALA A 46 13.42 12.07 -2.78
C ALA A 46 14.97 12.00 -2.74
N PRO A 47 15.62 11.76 -1.58
CA PRO A 47 17.08 11.60 -1.53
C PRO A 47 17.61 10.40 -2.34
N LYS A 48 16.74 9.44 -2.65
CA LYS A 48 17.04 8.23 -3.43
C LYS A 48 16.59 8.36 -4.88
N GLY A 49 16.13 9.54 -5.32
CA GLY A 49 15.60 9.76 -6.66
C GLY A 49 14.31 8.98 -6.97
N LYS A 50 13.59 8.52 -5.93
CA LYS A 50 12.35 7.76 -6.07
C LYS A 50 11.13 8.63 -5.80
N LYS A 51 10.01 8.27 -6.42
CA LYS A 51 8.71 8.94 -6.24
C LYS A 51 7.67 7.96 -5.71
N ILE A 52 6.95 8.35 -4.67
CA ILE A 52 5.78 7.65 -4.17
C ILE A 52 4.66 7.81 -5.21
N VAL A 53 4.06 6.69 -5.59
CA VAL A 53 2.95 6.60 -6.55
C VAL A 53 1.64 6.19 -5.90
N THR A 54 1.57 6.23 -4.57
CA THR A 54 0.37 5.91 -3.80
C THR A 54 -0.80 6.80 -4.20
N GLU A 55 -1.90 6.19 -4.62
CA GLU A 55 -3.17 6.86 -4.88
C GLU A 55 -3.84 7.25 -3.55
N ILE A 56 -4.39 8.46 -3.46
CA ILE A 56 -5.24 8.87 -2.34
C ILE A 56 -6.62 9.14 -2.92
N ALA A 57 -7.60 8.32 -2.54
CA ALA A 57 -8.96 8.38 -3.07
C ALA A 57 -10.00 8.30 -1.94
N GLU A 58 -11.20 8.80 -2.18
CA GLU A 58 -12.33 8.57 -1.28
C GLU A 58 -12.69 7.08 -1.27
N ALA A 59 -13.02 6.55 -0.09
CA ALA A 59 -13.46 5.17 0.06
C ALA A 59 -14.80 4.94 -0.65
N GLY A 60 -14.80 4.04 -1.62
CA GLY A 60 -16.01 3.55 -2.29
C GLY A 60 -16.59 2.32 -1.60
N ALA A 61 -17.40 1.56 -2.35
CA ALA A 61 -17.90 0.27 -1.92
C ALA A 61 -16.74 -0.71 -1.62
N TRP A 62 -16.87 -1.44 -0.51
CA TRP A 62 -15.95 -2.50 -0.12
C TRP A 62 -16.66 -3.85 -0.23
N TYR A 63 -15.99 -4.81 -0.86
CA TYR A 63 -16.48 -6.17 -1.01
C TYR A 63 -15.49 -7.10 -0.33
N ASP A 64 -15.96 -7.83 0.68
CA ASP A 64 -15.11 -8.75 1.40
C ASP A 64 -14.61 -9.88 0.49
N ALA A 65 -13.32 -10.19 0.60
CA ALA A 65 -12.75 -11.39 0.01
C ALA A 65 -13.27 -12.64 0.72
N GLU A 66 -13.25 -13.78 0.04
CA GLU A 66 -13.74 -15.05 0.59
C GLU A 66 -12.99 -15.45 1.89
N ASP A 67 -13.66 -16.18 2.78
CA ASP A 67 -13.16 -16.54 4.12
C ASP A 67 -11.77 -17.19 4.15
N LYS A 68 -11.40 -17.90 3.07
CA LYS A 68 -10.07 -18.53 2.93
C LYS A 68 -8.94 -17.49 2.86
N HIS A 69 -9.23 -16.26 2.42
CA HIS A 69 -8.27 -15.17 2.35
C HIS A 69 -8.11 -14.43 3.69
N GLN A 70 -9.14 -14.47 4.53
CA GLN A 70 -9.13 -13.80 5.83
C GLN A 70 -8.13 -14.44 6.78
N LEU A 71 -7.21 -13.65 7.33
CA LEU A 71 -6.11 -14.10 8.20
C LEU A 71 -5.23 -15.21 7.58
N TYR A 72 -5.11 -15.26 6.25
CA TYR A 72 -4.43 -16.34 5.53
C TYR A 72 -3.02 -16.66 6.07
N LEU A 73 -2.18 -15.65 6.32
CA LEU A 73 -0.81 -15.86 6.81
C LEU A 73 -0.74 -16.31 8.28
N ILE A 74 -1.78 -16.05 9.08
CA ILE A 74 -1.88 -16.58 10.45
C ILE A 74 -2.28 -18.05 10.39
N LYS A 75 -3.25 -18.39 9.53
CA LYS A 75 -3.73 -19.76 9.31
C LYS A 75 -2.69 -20.64 8.59
N ASN A 76 -1.85 -20.03 7.75
CA ASN A 76 -0.83 -20.68 6.95
C ASN A 76 0.50 -19.92 7.03
N SER A 77 1.27 -20.16 8.09
CA SER A 77 2.53 -19.46 8.38
C SER A 77 3.64 -19.72 7.36
N GLY A 78 3.56 -20.81 6.59
CA GLY A 78 4.45 -21.11 5.46
C GLY A 78 3.90 -20.68 4.09
N GLY A 79 2.76 -19.98 4.07
CA GLY A 79 2.14 -19.50 2.85
C GLY A 79 2.97 -18.43 2.13
N TYR A 80 2.61 -18.15 0.88
CA TYR A 80 3.27 -17.09 0.11
C TYR A 80 3.17 -15.73 0.80
N LEU A 81 4.32 -15.08 1.00
CA LEU A 81 4.45 -13.70 1.42
C LEU A 81 5.39 -12.97 0.46
N CYS A 82 4.90 -11.92 -0.19
CA CYS A 82 5.73 -11.10 -1.07
C CYS A 82 6.94 -10.53 -0.32
N SER A 83 8.13 -10.60 -0.92
CA SER A 83 9.41 -10.24 -0.28
C SER A 83 9.53 -8.75 0.07
N THR A 84 8.67 -7.92 -0.50
CA THR A 84 8.57 -6.50 -0.22
C THR A 84 7.60 -6.19 0.92
N HIS A 85 6.85 -7.17 1.44
CA HIS A 85 5.99 -6.99 2.61
C HIS A 85 6.79 -7.06 3.92
N ARG A 86 7.61 -6.03 4.14
CA ARG A 86 8.47 -5.90 5.32
C ARG A 86 8.45 -4.47 5.82
N LEU A 87 8.92 -4.27 7.04
CA LEU A 87 9.13 -2.92 7.52
C LEU A 87 10.21 -2.25 6.66
N HIS A 88 9.81 -1.21 5.92
CA HIS A 88 10.70 -0.38 5.10
C HIS A 88 10.95 0.95 5.79
N TRP A 89 11.63 1.85 5.07
CA TRP A 89 12.26 3.11 5.49
C TRP A 89 13.47 2.94 6.42
#